data_AF-W9X0W0-F1
#
_entry.id   AF-W9X0W0-F1
#
_cell.length_a   1.000
_cell.length_b   1.000
_cell.length_c   1.000
_cell.angle_alpha   90.00
_cell.angle_beta   90.00
_cell.angle_gamma   90.00
#
_symmetry.space_group_name_H-M   'P 1'
#
loop_
_entity.id
_entity.type
_entity.pdbx_description
1 polymer ?
#
loop_
_entity_poly.entity_id
_entity_poly.type
_entity_poly.pdbx_seq_one_letter_code
_entity_poly.pdbx_strand_id
1 'polypeptide(L)' 'MYGGGAGTTSGAMKSWIRAMVLYPEWLQRLQAELDEVVGTDRVPEFTDLPRLPTVRAAIKETL' A
#
# COMPACT_ATOMS: atom_id res chain seq x y z
N MET A 1 -25.60 -6.76 0.24
CA MET A 1 -24.44 -7.16 1.08
C MET A 1 -23.43 -6.01 1.16
N TYR A 2 -23.66 -4.99 2.00
CA TYR A 2 -22.84 -3.77 2.02
C TYR A 2 -21.81 -3.71 3.17
N GLY A 3 -21.83 -4.69 4.10
CA GLY A 3 -21.02 -4.66 5.33
C GLY A 3 -19.83 -5.62 5.41
N GLY A 4 -19.74 -6.62 4.52
CA GLY A 4 -18.76 -7.72 4.64
C GLY A 4 -17.31 -7.29 4.47
N GLY A 5 -17.03 -6.34 3.57
CA GLY A 5 -15.68 -5.79 3.37
C GLY A 5 -15.37 -4.57 4.25
N ALA A 6 -16.39 -3.88 4.77
CA ALA A 6 -16.18 -2.62 5.48
C ALA A 6 -15.43 -2.82 6.81
N GLY A 7 -15.74 -3.89 7.56
CA GLY A 7 -15.05 -4.21 8.81
C GLY A 7 -13.60 -4.69 8.60
N THR A 8 -13.37 -5.55 7.63
CA THR A 8 -12.05 -6.14 7.35
C THR A 8 -11.11 -5.14 6.65
N THR A 9 -11.61 -4.38 5.67
CA THR A 9 -10.82 -3.36 4.98
C THR A 9 -10.49 -2.18 5.90
N SER A 10 -11.42 -1.77 6.78
CA SER A 10 -11.11 -0.73 7.78
C SER A 10 -10.11 -1.19 8.84
N GLY A 11 -10.16 -2.48 9.23
CA GLY A 11 -9.15 -3.10 10.09
C GLY A 11 -7.77 -3.12 9.44
N ALA A 12 -7.69 -3.62 8.20
CA ALA A 12 -6.46 -3.66 7.42
C ALA A 12 -5.87 -2.26 7.23
N MET A 13 -6.70 -1.25 6.93
CA MET A 13 -6.23 0.12 6.76
C MET A 13 -5.66 0.72 8.06
N LYS A 14 -6.28 0.45 9.21
CA LYS A 14 -5.74 0.87 10.52
C LYS A 14 -4.42 0.17 10.83
N SER A 15 -4.32 -1.13 10.57
CA SER A 15 -3.08 -1.89 10.72
C SER A 15 -1.98 -1.37 9.80
N TRP A 16 -2.33 -1.02 8.56
CA TRP A 16 -1.40 -0.44 7.58
C TRP A 16 -0.83 0.89 8.05
N ILE A 17 -1.70 1.83 8.46
CA ILE A 17 -1.26 3.14 8.99
C ILE A 17 -0.36 2.93 10.21
N ARG A 18 -0.72 2.00 11.11
CA ARG A 18 0.12 1.69 12.28
C ARG A 18 1.48 1.12 11.89
N ALA A 19 1.54 0.22 10.91
CA ALA A 19 2.79 -0.31 10.40
C ALA A 19 3.68 0.79 9.79
N MET A 20 3.10 1.70 9.01
CA MET A 20 3.82 2.83 8.41
C MET A 20 4.34 3.83 9.44
N VAL A 21 3.64 4.00 10.57
CA VAL A 21 4.12 4.84 11.69
C VAL A 21 5.27 4.17 12.46
N LEU A 22 5.22 2.84 12.63
CA LEU A 22 6.27 2.09 13.34
C LEU A 22 7.53 1.88 12.50
N TYR A 23 7.38 1.83 11.17
CA TYR A 23 8.46 1.51 10.22
C TYR A 23 8.56 2.58 9.12
N PRO A 24 8.97 3.82 9.46
CA PRO A 24 9.06 4.93 8.51
C PRO A 24 10.05 4.66 7.35
N GLU A 25 11.07 3.84 7.57
CA GLU A 25 12.04 3.44 6.55
C GLU A 25 11.40 2.61 5.43
N TRP A 26 10.39 1.81 5.76
CA TRP A 26 9.62 1.04 4.78
C TRP A 26 8.67 1.94 4.01
N LEU A 27 8.07 2.94 4.67
CA LEU A 27 7.26 3.95 4.01
C LEU A 27 8.08 4.73 2.96
N GLN A 28 9.31 5.14 3.30
CA GLN A 28 10.19 5.84 2.36
C GLN A 28 10.56 4.97 1.14
N ARG A 29 10.81 3.68 1.36
CA ARG A 29 11.08 2.72 0.26
C ARG A 29 9.88 2.53 -0.65
N LEU A 30 8.69 2.42 -0.07
CA LEU A 30 7.44 2.31 -0.82
C LEU A 30 7.18 3.55 -1.66
N GLN A 31 7.40 4.73 -1.08
CA GLN A 31 7.26 6.00 -1.78
C GLN A 31 8.26 6.10 -2.95
N ALA A 32 9.52 5.74 -2.73
CA ALA A 32 10.55 5.75 -3.78
C ALA A 32 10.24 4.77 -4.93
N GLU A 33 9.80 3.54 -4.62
CA GLU A 33 9.38 2.57 -5.64
C GLU A 33 8.18 3.09 -6.44
N LEU A 34 7.22 3.74 -5.77
CA LEU A 34 6.06 4.33 -6.41
C LEU A 34 6.45 5.49 -7.33
N ASP A 35 7.33 6.37 -6.86
CA ASP A 35 7.85 7.50 -7.64
C ASP A 35 8.66 7.01 -8.86
N GLU A 36 9.39 5.89 -8.75
CA GLU A 36 10.16 5.30 -9.86
C GLU A 36 9.25 4.66 -10.93
N VAL A 37 8.19 3.97 -10.52
CA VAL A 37 7.33 3.20 -11.43
C VAL A 37 6.22 4.05 -12.04
N VAL A 38 5.57 4.88 -11.22
CA VAL A 38 4.39 5.66 -11.59
C VAL A 38 4.79 7.07 -12.02
N GLY A 39 5.83 7.64 -11.40
CA GLY A 39 6.19 9.05 -11.52
C GLY A 39 5.29 9.96 -10.69
N THR A 40 5.57 11.27 -10.72
CA THR A 40 4.82 12.28 -9.95
C THR A 40 3.64 12.91 -10.70
N ASP A 41 3.50 12.61 -11.99
CA ASP A 41 2.52 13.25 -12.88
C ASP A 41 1.17 12.53 -12.97
N ARG A 42 1.09 11.26 -12.53
CA ARG A 42 -0.13 10.46 -12.64
C ARG A 42 -0.40 9.65 -11.38
N VAL A 43 -1.67 9.32 -11.18
CA VAL A 43 -2.08 8.38 -10.12
C VAL A 43 -1.74 6.94 -10.52
N PRO A 44 -1.48 6.04 -9.56
CA PRO A 44 -1.16 4.64 -9.84
C PRO A 44 -2.33 3.91 -10.51
N GLU A 45 -2.04 3.12 -11.54
CA GLU A 45 -3.03 2.27 -12.20
C GLU A 45 -2.81 0.78 -11.87
N PHE A 46 -3.85 -0.05 -12.06
CA PHE A 46 -3.74 -1.50 -11.84
C PHE A 46 -2.70 -2.19 -12.74
N THR A 47 -2.34 -1.56 -13.85
CA THR A 47 -1.28 -2.00 -14.76
C THR A 47 0.12 -1.86 -14.17
N ASP A 48 0.30 -0.99 -13.18
CA ASP A 48 1.58 -0.76 -12.50
C ASP A 48 1.80 -1.77 -11.35
N LEU A 49 0.75 -2.44 -10.87
CA LEU A 49 0.80 -3.40 -9.76
C LEU A 49 1.86 -4.52 -9.89
N PRO A 50 2.11 -5.10 -11.08
CA PRO A 50 3.18 -6.09 -11.27
C PRO A 50 4.58 -5.53 -11.04
N ARG A 51 4.76 -4.22 -11.25
CA ARG A 51 6.04 -3.49 -11.12
C ARG A 51 6.27 -2.91 -9.73
N LEU A 52 5.32 -3.08 -8.81
CA LEU A 52 5.38 -2.61 -7.43
C LEU A 52 5.51 -3.78 -6.43
N PRO A 53 6.62 -4.55 -6.46
CA PRO A 53 6.80 -5.70 -5.59
C PRO A 53 6.84 -5.32 -4.11
N THR A 54 7.41 -4.17 -3.74
CA THR A 54 7.52 -3.73 -2.34
C THR A 54 6.15 -3.33 -1.80
N VAL A 55 5.37 -2.58 -2.59
CA VAL A 55 3.97 -2.25 -2.23
C VAL A 55 3.14 -3.50 -2.03
N ARG A 56 3.28 -4.49 -2.92
CA ARG A 56 2.55 -5.76 -2.81
C ARG A 56 2.99 -6.58 -1.59
N ALA A 57 4.26 -6.54 -1.23
CA ALA A 57 4.76 -7.20 -0.01
C ALA A 57 4.18 -6.54 1.25
N ALA A 58 4.17 -5.21 1.33
CA ALA A 58 3.63 -4.47 2.47
C ALA A 58 2.12 -4.72 2.67
N ILE A 59 1.35 -4.80 1.58
CA ILE A 59 -0.08 -5.14 1.64
C ILE A 59 -0.28 -6.56 2.15
N LYS A 60 0.53 -7.53 1.71
CA LYS A 60 0.45 -8.93 2.17
C LYS A 60 0.82 -9.10 3.64
N GLU A 61 1.74 -8.31 4.17
CA GLU A 61 2.08 -8.34 5.61
C GLU A 61 0.96 -7.76 6.49
N THR A 62 0.06 -6.95 5.92
CA THR A 62 -1.00 -6.28 6.66
C THR A 62 -2.33 -7.04 6.65
N LEU A 63 -2.53 -7.95 5.69
CA LEU A 63 -3.74 -8.76 5.50
C LEU A 63 -3.55 -10.17 6.05
#